data_AF-A0A0S4N2J1-F1
#
_entry.id   AF-A0A0S4N2J1-F1
#
_cell.length_a   1.000
_cell.length_b   1.000
_cell.length_c   1.000
_cell.angle_alpha   90.00
_cell.angle_beta   90.00
_cell.angle_gamma   90.00
#
_symmetry.space_group_name_H-M   'P 1'
#
loop_
_entity.id
_entity.type
_entity.pdbx_description
1 polymer ?
#
loop_
_entity_poly.entity_id
_entity_poly.type
_entity_poly.pdbx_seq_one_letter_code
_entity_poly.pdbx_strand_id
1 'polypeptide(L)'
;MNKCESDEYGYFWEGFDGNVYYGFAHGSSGIALFLLYLYLATGDERYLTAGIKALEFDLNSGHTTDEGGLTWKSHKDAPMVLPYWRYGSAGVGCSVLRYYKFTGEEKYKKPLIESSLMLIENIRFSPRNLSGLLV
;
A
#
# COMPACT_ATOMS: atom_id res chain seq x y z
N MET A 1 -0.70 -8.26 -16.23
CA MET A 1 -1.59 -8.07 -15.08
C MET A 1 -2.83 -8.86 -15.38
N ASN A 2 -3.21 -9.73 -14.44
CA ASN A 2 -4.46 -10.48 -14.53
C ASN A 2 -5.66 -9.52 -14.30
N LYS A 3 -6.88 -10.02 -14.48
CA LYS A 3 -8.11 -9.24 -14.25
C LYS A 3 -8.20 -8.75 -12.81
N CYS A 4 -8.95 -7.68 -12.58
CA CYS A 4 -9.31 -7.26 -11.22
C CYS A 4 -10.18 -8.33 -10.57
N GLU A 5 -9.86 -8.66 -9.33
CA GLU A 5 -10.65 -9.51 -8.44
C GLU A 5 -11.04 -8.72 -7.20
N SER A 6 -12.01 -9.24 -6.45
CA SER A 6 -12.54 -8.57 -5.25
C SER A 6 -12.91 -9.56 -4.18
N ASP A 7 -12.62 -9.22 -2.93
CA ASP A 7 -13.07 -9.94 -1.74
C ASP A 7 -13.60 -8.96 -0.67
N GLU A 8 -13.74 -9.45 0.57
CA GLU A 8 -14.20 -8.63 1.70
C GLU A 8 -13.22 -7.51 2.08
N TYR A 9 -11.94 -7.62 1.69
CA TYR A 9 -10.92 -6.62 1.98
C TYR A 9 -10.85 -5.53 0.94
N GLY A 10 -11.18 -5.81 -0.33
CA GLY A 10 -11.25 -4.81 -1.39
C GLY A 10 -10.93 -5.37 -2.77
N TYR A 11 -10.36 -4.53 -3.64
CA TYR A 11 -9.95 -4.92 -4.99
C TYR A 11 -8.47 -5.28 -5.05
N PHE A 12 -8.16 -6.37 -5.74
CA PHE A 12 -6.80 -6.86 -5.89
C PHE A 12 -6.54 -7.48 -7.26
N TRP A 13 -5.25 -7.69 -7.53
CA TRP A 13 -4.76 -8.24 -8.78
C TRP A 13 -3.74 -9.32 -8.48
N GLU A 14 -3.90 -10.46 -9.14
CA GLU A 14 -2.92 -11.53 -9.12
C GLU A 14 -1.72 -11.17 -10.02
N GLY A 15 -0.52 -11.41 -9.50
CA GLY A 15 0.73 -11.38 -10.24
C GLY A 15 0.81 -12.50 -11.28
N PHE A 16 1.74 -12.40 -12.21
CA PHE A 16 1.94 -13.43 -13.24
C PHE A 16 2.40 -14.79 -12.69
N ASP A 17 2.88 -14.80 -11.46
CA ASP A 17 3.33 -15.96 -10.70
C ASP A 17 2.24 -16.56 -9.80
N GLY A 18 0.99 -16.07 -9.89
CA GLY A 18 -0.13 -16.55 -9.09
C GLY A 18 -0.25 -15.91 -7.71
N ASN A 19 0.66 -15.01 -7.33
CA ASN A 19 0.67 -14.42 -6.00
C ASN A 19 -0.12 -13.10 -5.94
N VAL A 20 -0.80 -12.87 -4.82
CA VAL A 20 -1.46 -11.58 -4.52
C VAL A 20 -0.55 -10.76 -3.61
N TYR A 21 0.02 -9.69 -4.17
CA TYR A 21 1.03 -8.85 -3.53
C TYR A 21 0.41 -7.67 -2.76
N TYR A 22 1.13 -7.17 -1.76
CA TYR A 22 0.80 -5.94 -1.05
C TYR A 22 1.83 -4.84 -1.31
N GLY A 23 1.40 -3.57 -1.30
CA GLY A 23 2.26 -2.41 -1.46
C GLY A 23 2.34 -1.86 -2.87
N PHE A 24 3.32 -0.99 -3.12
CA PHE A 24 3.26 -0.07 -4.26
C PHE A 24 3.59 -0.68 -5.61
N ALA A 25 4.69 -1.41 -5.75
CA ALA A 25 5.15 -1.83 -7.09
C ALA A 25 4.33 -2.99 -7.67
N HIS A 26 3.80 -3.85 -6.81
CA HIS A 26 3.14 -5.09 -7.22
C HIS A 26 1.75 -5.29 -6.60
N GLY A 27 1.40 -4.54 -5.55
CA GLY A 27 0.14 -4.67 -4.84
C GLY A 27 -0.90 -3.60 -5.22
N SER A 28 -2.04 -3.67 -4.54
CA SER A 28 -3.20 -2.82 -4.84
C SER A 28 -2.95 -1.34 -4.54
N SER A 29 -2.06 -0.99 -3.61
CA SER A 29 -1.73 0.41 -3.30
C SER A 29 -1.15 1.19 -4.47
N GLY A 30 -0.33 0.56 -5.34
CA GLY A 30 0.20 1.23 -6.53
C GLY A 30 -0.88 1.52 -7.56
N ILE A 31 -1.76 0.54 -7.76
CA ILE A 31 -2.90 0.66 -8.68
C ILE A 31 -3.89 1.70 -8.15
N ALA A 32 -4.12 1.73 -6.83
CA ALA A 32 -4.92 2.77 -6.18
C ALA A 32 -4.38 4.17 -6.49
N LEU A 33 -3.07 4.39 -6.35
CA LEU A 33 -2.48 5.70 -6.64
C LEU A 33 -2.65 6.08 -8.12
N PHE A 34 -2.44 5.13 -9.04
CA PHE A 34 -2.68 5.35 -10.46
C PHE A 34 -4.13 5.76 -10.74
N LEU A 35 -5.10 5.04 -10.15
CA LEU A 35 -6.53 5.32 -10.31
C LEU A 35 -6.94 6.66 -9.72
N LEU A 36 -6.36 7.07 -8.59
CA LEU A 36 -6.55 8.42 -8.05
C LEU A 36 -6.10 9.49 -9.05
N TYR A 37 -4.93 9.33 -9.66
CA TYR A 37 -4.46 10.29 -10.66
C TYR A 37 -5.29 10.29 -11.94
N LEU A 38 -5.80 9.13 -12.35
CA LEU A 38 -6.71 9.03 -13.48
C LEU A 38 -8.04 9.74 -13.21
N TYR A 39 -8.58 9.61 -12.00
CA TYR A 39 -9.72 10.41 -11.54
C TYR A 39 -9.41 11.91 -11.61
N LEU A 40 -8.29 12.36 -11.04
CA LEU A 40 -7.92 13.78 -11.04
C LEU A 40 -7.73 14.35 -12.46
N ALA A 41 -7.30 13.52 -13.41
CA ALA A 41 -7.11 13.93 -14.79
C ALA A 41 -8.41 13.95 -15.62
N THR A 42 -9.40 13.13 -15.26
CA THR A 42 -10.59 12.88 -16.11
C THR A 42 -11.90 13.31 -15.49
N GLY A 43 -11.98 13.40 -14.15
CA GLY A 43 -13.21 13.59 -13.39
C GLY A 43 -14.14 12.38 -13.33
N ASP A 44 -13.72 11.20 -13.83
CA ASP A 44 -14.58 10.01 -13.85
C ASP A 44 -14.54 9.26 -12.52
N GLU A 45 -15.62 9.38 -11.75
CA GLU A 45 -15.82 8.81 -10.41
C GLU A 45 -15.59 7.29 -10.31
N ARG A 46 -15.69 6.56 -11.43
CA ARG A 46 -15.41 5.12 -11.46
C ARG A 46 -13.96 4.83 -11.06
N TYR A 47 -13.02 5.70 -11.43
CA TYR A 47 -11.60 5.54 -11.08
C TYR A 47 -11.38 5.80 -9.60
N LEU A 48 -12.00 6.83 -9.03
CA LEU A 48 -11.90 7.10 -7.60
C LEU A 48 -12.47 5.93 -6.79
N THR A 49 -13.65 5.46 -7.16
CA THR A 49 -14.31 4.32 -6.50
C THR A 49 -13.44 3.07 -6.52
N ALA A 50 -12.91 2.71 -7.70
CA ALA A 50 -12.03 1.54 -7.83
C ALA A 50 -10.72 1.72 -7.06
N GLY A 51 -10.14 2.92 -7.07
CA GLY A 51 -8.90 3.21 -6.35
C GLY A 51 -9.08 3.15 -4.82
N ILE A 52 -10.22 3.62 -4.30
CA ILE A 52 -10.56 3.46 -2.87
C ILE A 52 -10.63 1.97 -2.52
N LYS A 53 -11.33 1.16 -3.31
CA LYS A 53 -11.42 -0.29 -3.09
C LYS A 53 -10.08 -1.00 -3.18
N ALA A 54 -9.19 -0.55 -4.06
CA ALA A 54 -7.83 -1.07 -4.15
C ALA A 54 -6.99 -0.71 -2.92
N LEU A 55 -7.10 0.53 -2.42
CA LEU A 55 -6.38 0.94 -1.22
C LEU A 55 -6.91 0.23 0.04
N GLU A 56 -8.22 0.04 0.14
CA GLU A 56 -8.86 -0.72 1.22
C GLU A 56 -8.32 -2.15 1.31
N PHE A 57 -8.06 -2.80 0.17
CA PHE A 57 -7.51 -4.16 0.16
C PHE A 57 -6.18 -4.26 0.90
N ASP A 58 -5.23 -3.39 0.56
CA ASP A 58 -3.94 -3.37 1.26
C ASP A 58 -4.15 -2.97 2.72
N LEU A 59 -4.87 -1.88 3.01
CA LEU A 59 -5.08 -1.40 4.39
C LEU A 59 -5.68 -2.47 5.32
N ASN A 60 -6.68 -3.21 4.84
CA ASN A 60 -7.34 -4.26 5.60
C ASN A 60 -6.50 -5.54 5.73
N SER A 61 -5.48 -5.71 4.88
CA SER A 61 -4.55 -6.84 4.92
C SER A 61 -3.33 -6.58 5.81
N GLY A 62 -3.23 -5.39 6.42
CA GLY A 62 -2.13 -5.02 7.31
C GLY A 62 -2.20 -5.69 8.67
N HIS A 63 -1.04 -5.95 9.27
CA HIS A 63 -0.89 -6.50 10.61
C HIS A 63 -0.21 -5.46 11.51
N THR A 64 -0.78 -5.24 12.70
CA THR A 64 -0.19 -4.40 13.75
C THR A 64 0.88 -5.18 14.51
N THR A 65 2.08 -4.63 14.63
CA THR A 65 3.17 -5.21 15.43
C THR A 65 2.97 -4.96 16.92
N ASP A 66 3.71 -5.68 17.76
CA ASP A 66 3.67 -5.51 19.22
C ASP A 66 4.07 -4.08 19.65
N GLU A 67 4.88 -3.39 18.84
CA GLU A 67 5.29 -2.00 19.02
C GLU A 67 4.26 -0.97 18.50
N GLY A 68 3.16 -1.43 17.90
CA GLY A 68 2.07 -0.58 17.40
C GLY A 68 2.26 -0.05 15.96
N GLY A 69 3.27 -0.54 15.24
CA GLY A 69 3.47 -0.23 13.83
C GLY A 69 2.56 -1.05 12.91
N LEU A 70 2.23 -0.55 11.72
CA LEU A 70 1.43 -1.29 10.72
C LEU A 70 2.34 -1.81 9.61
N THR A 71 2.30 -3.12 9.37
CA THR A 71 3.17 -3.79 8.40
C THR A 71 2.43 -4.80 7.53
N TRP A 72 3.06 -5.15 6.41
CA TRP A 72 2.52 -6.06 5.41
C TRP A 72 3.54 -7.13 5.03
N LYS A 73 3.04 -8.33 4.79
CA LYS A 73 3.79 -9.36 4.05
C LYS A 73 4.07 -8.88 2.63
N SER A 74 4.99 -9.53 1.92
CA SER A 74 5.19 -9.23 0.49
C SER A 74 3.99 -9.64 -0.37
N HIS A 75 3.38 -10.79 -0.04
CA HIS A 75 2.17 -11.33 -0.66
C HIS A 75 1.39 -12.18 0.37
N LYS A 76 0.15 -12.58 0.03
CA LYS A 76 -0.80 -13.29 0.91
C LYS A 76 -0.17 -14.51 1.62
N ASP A 77 0.55 -15.33 0.87
CA ASP A 77 1.15 -16.58 1.37
C ASP A 77 2.63 -16.44 1.79
N ALA A 78 3.16 -15.22 1.90
CA ALA A 78 4.58 -15.04 2.19
C ALA A 78 4.93 -15.46 3.63
N PRO A 79 6.10 -16.10 3.84
CA PRO A 79 6.56 -16.46 5.17
C PRO A 79 7.12 -15.27 5.96
N MET A 80 7.47 -14.15 5.29
CA MET A 80 8.18 -13.03 5.89
C MET A 80 7.57 -11.67 5.52
N VAL A 81 7.65 -10.74 6.46
CA VAL A 81 7.33 -9.32 6.31
C VAL A 81 8.52 -8.59 5.69
N LEU A 82 8.31 -7.83 4.62
CA LEU A 82 9.33 -7.01 3.98
C LEU A 82 8.89 -5.53 4.06
N PRO A 83 9.60 -4.65 4.80
CA PRO A 83 9.19 -3.27 5.02
C PRO A 83 9.78 -2.30 3.97
N TYR A 84 9.78 -2.67 2.68
CA TYR A 84 10.49 -1.91 1.63
C TYR A 84 9.54 -1.13 0.71
N TRP A 85 10.08 -0.21 -0.08
CA TRP A 85 9.30 0.57 -1.07
C TRP A 85 8.60 -0.32 -2.11
N ARG A 86 9.30 -1.37 -2.55
CA ARG A 86 8.84 -2.26 -3.63
C ARG A 86 7.76 -3.24 -3.16
N TYR A 87 7.81 -3.65 -1.89
CA TYR A 87 6.87 -4.56 -1.23
C TYR A 87 6.68 -4.07 0.20
N GLY A 88 5.45 -3.81 0.63
CA GLY A 88 5.12 -3.48 2.02
C GLY A 88 4.92 -1.99 2.37
N SER A 89 5.22 -1.65 3.63
CA SER A 89 4.69 -0.47 4.35
C SER A 89 5.05 0.90 3.77
N ALA A 90 6.25 1.08 3.22
CA ALA A 90 6.62 2.34 2.55
C ALA A 90 5.72 2.63 1.35
N GLY A 91 5.45 1.60 0.55
CA GLY A 91 4.64 1.73 -0.65
C GLY A 91 3.17 2.03 -0.33
N VAL A 92 2.61 1.31 0.66
CA VAL A 92 1.24 1.56 1.15
C VAL A 92 1.14 2.97 1.73
N GLY A 93 2.10 3.37 2.58
CA GLY A 93 2.12 4.70 3.21
C GLY A 93 2.14 5.85 2.19
N CYS A 94 2.87 5.73 1.08
CA CYS A 94 2.84 6.72 0.00
C CYS A 94 1.47 6.87 -0.65
N SER A 95 0.77 5.77 -0.93
CA SER A 95 -0.58 5.82 -1.49
C SER A 95 -1.57 6.40 -0.49
N VAL A 96 -1.51 5.98 0.78
CA VAL A 96 -2.35 6.50 1.87
C VAL A 96 -2.17 8.02 2.03
N LEU A 97 -0.93 8.52 2.00
CA LEU A 97 -0.65 9.95 2.10
C LEU A 97 -1.32 10.76 0.98
N ARG A 98 -1.31 10.22 -0.25
CA ARG A 98 -1.92 10.89 -1.40
C ARG A 98 -3.43 10.91 -1.32
N TYR A 99 -4.04 9.81 -0.88
CA TYR A 99 -5.47 9.75 -0.59
C TYR A 99 -5.87 10.70 0.55
N TYR A 100 -5.11 10.72 1.65
CA TYR A 100 -5.36 11.65 2.76
C TYR A 100 -5.29 13.11 2.30
N LYS A 101 -4.27 13.47 1.51
CA LYS A 101 -4.15 14.83 0.97
C LYS A 101 -5.32 15.22 0.06
N PHE A 102 -5.88 14.26 -0.67
CA PHE A 102 -7.01 14.49 -1.56
C PHE A 102 -8.34 14.59 -0.81
N THR A 103 -8.64 13.65 0.09
CA THR A 103 -9.95 13.56 0.76
C THR A 103 -10.04 14.33 2.09
N GLY A 104 -8.92 14.51 2.78
CA GLY A 104 -8.89 15.02 4.16
C GLY A 104 -9.50 14.06 5.21
N GLU A 105 -9.84 12.82 4.84
CA GLU A 105 -10.53 11.89 5.74
C GLU A 105 -9.59 11.33 6.82
N GLU A 106 -9.99 11.47 8.08
CA GLU A 106 -9.22 11.01 9.24
C GLU A 106 -8.95 9.49 9.24
N LYS A 107 -9.76 8.70 8.52
CA LYS A 107 -9.55 7.24 8.40
C LYS A 107 -8.18 6.87 7.84
N TYR A 108 -7.55 7.76 7.07
CA TYR A 108 -6.21 7.55 6.49
C TYR A 108 -5.07 7.96 7.43
N LYS A 109 -5.36 8.76 8.47
CA LYS A 109 -4.33 9.34 9.34
C LYS A 109 -3.67 8.31 10.24
N LYS A 110 -4.46 7.42 10.85
CA LYS A 110 -3.94 6.36 11.72
C LYS A 110 -3.02 5.39 10.92
N PRO A 111 -3.46 4.78 9.80
CA PRO A 111 -2.58 3.94 9.00
C PRO A 111 -1.33 4.65 8.48
N LEU A 112 -1.42 5.95 8.16
CA LEU A 112 -0.26 6.75 7.74
C LEU A 112 0.78 6.88 8.86
N ILE A 113 0.36 7.16 10.09
CA ILE A 113 1.25 7.28 11.24
C ILE A 113 1.88 5.91 11.57
N GLU A 114 1.07 4.86 11.65
CA GLU A 114 1.52 3.51 12.04
C GLU A 114 2.46 2.89 10.99
N SER A 115 2.20 3.10 9.69
CA SER A 115 3.12 2.66 8.64
C SER A 115 4.43 3.47 8.62
N SER A 116 4.38 4.75 9.01
CA SER A 116 5.57 5.60 9.12
C SER A 116 6.47 5.20 10.29
N LEU A 117 5.89 4.78 11.43
CA LEU A 117 6.65 4.27 12.58
C LEU A 117 7.49 3.04 12.21
N MET A 118 6.90 2.10 11.47
CA MET A 118 7.63 0.91 10.98
C MET A 118 8.85 1.25 10.12
N LEU A 119 8.79 2.34 9.33
CA LEU A 119 9.94 2.78 8.53
C LEU A 119 11.06 3.33 9.41
N ILE A 120 10.71 4.13 10.41
CA ILE A 120 11.68 4.73 11.33
C ILE A 120 12.39 3.63 12.14
N GLU A 121 11.66 2.61 12.58
CA GLU A 121 12.21 1.49 13.35
C GLU A 121 13.14 0.61 12.51
N ASN A 122 12.75 0.28 11.27
CA ASN A 122 13.56 -0.58 10.41
C ASN A 122 14.79 0.12 9.81
N ILE A 123 14.78 1.46 9.67
CA ILE A 123 15.98 2.24 9.32
C ILE A 123 17.08 2.07 10.40
N ARG A 124 16.72 1.79 11.66
CA ARG A 124 17.71 1.55 12.73
C ARG A 124 18.40 0.19 12.63
N PHE A 125 17.85 -0.78 11.90
CA PHE A 125 18.39 -2.15 11.83
C PHE A 125 19.18 -2.49 10.55
N SER A 126 19.24 -1.61 9.55
CA SER A 126 20.07 -1.85 8.35
C SER A 126 20.67 -0.57 7.73
N PRO A 127 21.86 -0.13 8.16
CA PRO A 127 22.54 1.05 7.60
C PRO A 127 23.09 0.83 6.17
N ARG A 128 22.85 -0.31 5.50
CA ARG A 128 23.52 -0.64 4.22
C ARG A 128 22.71 -0.40 2.94
N ASN A 129 21.42 -0.04 2.99
CA ASN A 129 20.57 0.04 1.77
C ASN A 129 19.88 1.40 1.54
N LEU A 130 20.60 2.51 1.76
CA LEU A 130 20.09 3.87 1.43
C LEU A 130 20.24 4.27 -0.05
N SER A 131 20.62 3.37 -0.96
CA SER A 131 20.85 3.70 -2.38
C SER A 131 19.59 3.92 -3.22
N GLY A 132 18.38 3.81 -2.65
CA GLY A 132 17.12 3.89 -3.42
C GLY A 132 16.24 5.12 -3.16
N LEU A 133 16.64 6.06 -2.30
CA LEU A 133 15.80 7.20 -1.88
C LEU A 133 16.19 8.55 -2.51
N LEU A 134 17.17 8.56 -3.43
CA LEU A 134 17.54 9.75 -4.20
C LEU A 134 17.84 9.36 -5.65
N VAL A 135 16.78 9.25 -6.46
CA VAL A 135 16.78 9.66 -7.88
C VAL A 135 15.44 10.31 -8.18
#